data_AF-A0A0B7H6R1-F1
#
_entry.id   AF-A0A0B7H6R1-F1
#
_cell.length_a   1.000
_cell.length_b   1.000
_cell.length_c   1.000
_cell.angle_alpha   90.00
_cell.angle_beta   90.00
_cell.angle_gamma   90.00
#
_symmetry.space_group_name_H-M   'P 1'
#
loop_
_entity.id
_entity.type
_entity.pdbx_description
1 polymer ?
#
loop_
_entity_poly.entity_id
_entity_poly.type
_entity_poly.pdbx_seq_one_letter_code
_entity_poly.pdbx_strand_id
1 'polypeptide(L)'
;MTDLLLPFTKIGTKEWKQKLHFELNGQDYNQTLVAQTHDEVTLLPFYTTENKRTHFKVHTKSSPTATIYCIKPQKALKEIQLLNAMGIDCFSITLHFKNENWAAFFAALPKNGTYFIHPQYADVAHFSKLSEGIFKSEANINLCCDYIGRLLSVGHWFSNQSDDLQLIKDYHSDILYVNTAIYQQSGASVIQQLAYGLSQAVTYLEIIEKSE
;
A
#
# COMPACT_ATOMS: atom_id res chain seq x y z
N MET A 1 31.62 3.60 22.65
CA MET A 1 30.29 3.27 23.20
C MET A 1 30.50 2.15 24.20
N THR A 2 30.33 2.43 25.48
CA THR A 2 30.56 1.45 26.57
C THR A 2 29.41 0.46 26.59
N ASP A 3 29.70 -0.83 26.59
CA ASP A 3 28.66 -1.87 26.67
C ASP A 3 28.09 -1.89 28.09
N LEU A 4 26.85 -1.41 28.22
CA LEU A 4 26.13 -1.24 29.48
C LEU A 4 25.87 -2.57 30.21
N LEU A 5 26.02 -3.71 29.52
CA LEU A 5 25.76 -5.03 30.08
C LEU A 5 27.04 -5.74 30.56
N LEU A 6 28.23 -5.19 30.33
CA LEU A 6 29.52 -5.77 30.73
C LEU A 6 29.62 -6.18 32.22
N PRO A 7 29.08 -5.42 33.19
CA PRO A 7 29.18 -5.79 34.60
C PRO A 7 28.35 -7.03 34.99
N PHE A 8 27.46 -7.49 34.12
CA PHE A 8 26.49 -8.54 34.43
C PHE A 8 26.86 -9.87 33.76
N THR A 9 26.54 -10.97 34.44
CA THR A 9 26.66 -12.30 33.85
C THR A 9 25.69 -12.44 32.69
N LYS A 10 26.19 -12.91 31.54
CA LYS A 10 25.37 -13.12 30.35
C LYS A 10 24.43 -14.30 30.56
N ILE A 11 23.13 -14.04 30.54
CA ILE A 11 22.10 -15.08 30.61
C ILE A 11 21.81 -15.59 29.20
N GLY A 12 21.85 -16.91 29.01
CA GLY A 12 21.54 -17.55 27.72
C GLY A 12 20.04 -17.81 27.53
N THR A 13 19.60 -18.02 26.28
CA THR A 13 18.20 -18.38 25.94
C THR A 13 17.68 -19.57 26.76
N LYS A 14 18.52 -20.59 26.99
CA LYS A 14 18.15 -21.80 27.74
C LYS A 14 17.88 -21.50 29.21
N GLU A 15 18.73 -20.72 29.85
CA GLU A 15 18.60 -20.32 31.25
C GLU A 15 17.35 -19.47 31.45
N TRP A 16 17.08 -18.54 30.53
CA TRP A 16 15.85 -17.76 30.49
C TRP A 16 14.60 -18.64 30.39
N LYS A 17 14.59 -19.63 29.49
CA LYS A 17 13.49 -20.61 29.35
C LYS A 17 13.27 -21.42 30.63
N GLN A 18 14.35 -21.89 31.26
CA GLN A 18 14.26 -22.66 32.51
C GLN A 18 13.66 -21.85 33.65
N LYS A 19 14.11 -20.60 33.82
CA LYS A 19 13.56 -19.71 34.84
C LYS A 19 12.07 -19.41 34.62
N LEU A 20 11.69 -19.16 33.37
CA LEU A 20 10.29 -18.93 33.01
C LEU A 20 9.41 -20.16 33.29
N HIS A 21 9.87 -21.37 32.96
CA HIS A 21 9.14 -22.60 33.31
C HIS A 21 9.03 -22.83 34.82
N PHE A 22 10.06 -22.47 35.58
CA PHE A 22 10.01 -22.52 37.04
C PHE A 22 8.95 -21.55 37.59
N GLU A 23 8.92 -20.31 37.08
CA GLU A 23 7.97 -19.28 37.51
C GLU A 23 6.51 -19.58 37.13
N LEU A 24 6.28 -20.37 36.07
CA LEU A 24 4.94 -20.85 35.71
C LEU A 24 4.32 -21.81 36.76
N ASN A 25 5.10 -22.29 37.75
CA ASN A 25 4.62 -23.09 38.88
C ASN A 25 3.68 -24.26 38.47
N GLY A 26 4.06 -24.97 37.41
CA GLY A 26 3.31 -26.12 36.88
C GLY A 26 2.20 -25.77 35.87
N GLN A 27 1.95 -24.50 35.57
CA GLN A 27 1.06 -24.09 34.48
C GLN A 27 1.66 -24.44 33.11
N ASP A 28 0.82 -24.82 32.15
CA ASP A 28 1.26 -25.17 30.81
C ASP A 28 1.73 -23.92 30.05
N TYR A 29 2.96 -23.96 29.53
CA TYR A 29 3.57 -22.83 28.82
C TYR A 29 2.77 -22.40 27.58
N ASN A 30 2.31 -23.36 26.78
CA ASN A 30 1.63 -23.06 25.52
C ASN A 30 0.23 -22.49 25.78
N GLN A 31 -0.47 -22.99 26.80
CA GLN A 31 -1.78 -22.45 27.18
C GLN A 31 -1.68 -21.10 27.89
N THR A 32 -0.60 -20.85 28.63
CA THR A 32 -0.48 -19.66 29.50
C THR A 32 0.15 -18.47 28.78
N LEU A 33 1.16 -18.70 27.94
CA LEU A 33 2.01 -17.62 27.43
C LEU A 33 2.08 -17.52 25.90
N VAL A 34 1.69 -18.57 25.18
CA VAL A 34 1.63 -18.52 23.71
C VAL A 34 0.27 -17.97 23.31
N ALA A 35 0.28 -16.83 22.62
CA ALA A 35 -0.94 -16.23 22.11
C ALA A 35 -1.20 -16.68 20.68
N GLN A 36 -2.46 -16.93 20.34
CA GLN A 36 -2.91 -17.03 18.95
C GLN A 36 -3.62 -15.73 18.59
N THR A 37 -3.26 -15.12 17.47
CA THR A 37 -4.05 -14.01 16.93
C THR A 37 -5.38 -14.53 16.39
N HIS A 38 -6.32 -13.62 16.14
CA HIS A 38 -7.55 -13.93 15.40
C HIS A 38 -7.26 -14.55 14.02
N ASP A 39 -6.12 -14.21 13.43
CA ASP A 39 -5.69 -14.70 12.12
C ASP A 39 -4.84 -15.98 12.21
N GLU A 40 -4.97 -16.73 13.31
CA GLU A 40 -4.28 -18.01 13.57
C GLU A 40 -2.74 -17.90 13.52
N VAL A 41 -2.20 -16.72 13.81
CA VAL A 41 -0.75 -16.50 13.92
C VAL A 41 -0.31 -16.75 15.35
N THR A 42 0.58 -17.72 15.52
CA THR A 42 1.18 -18.03 16.83
C THR A 42 2.23 -16.99 17.21
N LEU A 43 1.99 -16.30 18.32
CA LEU A 43 2.91 -15.34 18.93
C LEU A 43 3.60 -15.97 20.13
N LEU A 44 4.93 -16.01 20.08
CA LEU A 44 5.74 -16.44 21.21
C LEU A 44 5.84 -15.30 22.23
N PRO A 45 5.92 -15.61 23.54
CA PRO A 45 6.05 -14.59 24.58
C PRO A 45 7.39 -13.83 24.52
N PHE A 46 8.40 -14.39 23.84
CA PHE A 46 9.67 -13.73 23.58
C PHE A 46 10.32 -14.28 22.30
N TYR A 47 11.20 -13.49 21.71
CA TYR A 47 11.98 -13.84 20.53
C TYR A 47 13.45 -13.61 20.81
N THR A 48 14.31 -14.54 20.37
CA THR A 48 15.76 -14.42 20.48
C THR A 48 16.41 -14.41 19.11
N THR A 49 17.74 -14.33 19.06
CA THR A 49 18.50 -14.48 17.82
C THR A 49 18.25 -15.83 17.12
N GLU A 50 17.80 -16.86 17.85
CA GLU A 50 17.39 -18.15 17.27
C GLU A 50 16.12 -18.01 16.40
N ASN A 51 15.28 -17.02 16.68
CA ASN A 51 14.06 -16.77 15.93
C ASN A 51 14.26 -15.79 14.75
N LYS A 52 15.45 -15.21 14.58
CA LYS A 52 15.74 -14.31 13.47
C LYS A 52 15.72 -15.07 12.15
N ARG A 53 14.71 -14.79 11.33
CA ARG A 53 14.69 -15.15 9.92
C ARG A 53 15.03 -13.87 9.15
N THR A 54 16.16 -13.88 8.44
CA THR A 54 16.63 -12.88 7.46
C THR A 54 16.07 -11.45 7.57
N HIS A 55 16.93 -10.48 7.88
CA HIS A 55 16.57 -9.06 7.80
C HIS A 55 16.69 -8.55 6.36
N PHE A 56 15.63 -7.93 5.84
CA PHE A 56 15.71 -7.09 4.65
C PHE A 56 16.04 -5.67 5.09
N LYS A 57 17.12 -5.10 4.56
CA LYS A 57 17.42 -3.69 4.78
C LYS A 57 16.47 -2.86 3.91
N VAL A 58 15.64 -2.07 4.57
CA VAL A 58 14.81 -1.07 3.90
C VAL A 58 15.69 0.15 3.65
N HIS A 59 16.03 0.41 2.39
CA HIS A 59 16.91 1.52 1.98
C HIS A 59 16.15 2.81 1.62
N THR A 60 14.86 2.89 1.96
CA THR A 60 14.02 4.06 1.67
C THR A 60 13.87 4.99 2.88
N LYS A 61 13.66 6.28 2.61
CA LYS A 61 13.26 7.26 3.62
C LYS A 61 11.74 7.25 3.74
N SER A 62 11.22 7.22 4.96
CA SER A 62 9.80 7.44 5.20
C SER A 62 9.46 8.92 4.98
N SER A 63 8.57 9.22 4.04
CA SER A 63 7.93 10.52 3.89
C SER A 63 6.47 10.45 4.33
N PRO A 64 5.92 11.50 4.97
CA PRO A 64 4.49 11.58 5.21
C PRO A 64 3.75 11.66 3.86
N THR A 65 2.61 10.97 3.76
CA THR A 65 1.74 11.03 2.60
C THR A 65 0.42 11.70 2.97
N ALA A 66 0.00 12.71 2.21
CA ALA A 66 -1.33 13.31 2.35
C ALA A 66 -2.33 12.64 1.40
N THR A 67 -3.56 12.42 1.86
CA THR A 67 -4.65 11.94 1.02
C THR A 67 -5.56 13.10 0.64
N ILE A 68 -5.83 13.28 -0.65
CA ILE A 68 -6.63 14.38 -1.20
C ILE A 68 -7.82 13.81 -1.98
N TYR A 69 -9.03 14.23 -1.60
CA TYR A 69 -10.25 13.93 -2.35
C TYR A 69 -10.55 15.10 -3.29
N CYS A 70 -10.25 14.92 -4.58
CA CYS A 70 -10.44 15.97 -5.57
C CYS A 70 -11.91 16.04 -5.99
N ILE A 71 -12.69 16.83 -5.23
CA ILE A 71 -14.08 17.23 -5.56
C ILE A 71 -14.09 18.55 -6.37
N LYS A 72 -13.04 19.36 -6.31
CA LYS A 72 -12.85 20.53 -7.19
C LYS A 72 -11.36 20.70 -7.46
N PRO A 73 -10.87 20.59 -8.72
CA PRO A 73 -9.45 20.66 -9.03
C PRO A 73 -8.74 21.88 -8.43
N GLN A 74 -9.39 23.04 -8.49
CA GLN A 74 -8.84 24.29 -7.93
C GLN A 74 -8.68 24.26 -6.41
N LYS A 75 -9.58 23.61 -5.67
CA LYS A 75 -9.48 23.49 -4.21
C LYS A 75 -8.41 22.47 -3.83
N ALA A 76 -8.43 21.31 -4.49
CA ALA A 76 -7.43 20.27 -4.30
C ALA A 76 -6.01 20.79 -4.56
N LEU A 77 -5.83 21.57 -5.64
CA LEU A 77 -4.54 22.17 -5.98
C LEU A 77 -4.04 23.13 -4.89
N LYS A 78 -4.90 24.01 -4.37
CA LYS A 78 -4.54 24.93 -3.29
C LYS A 78 -4.12 24.18 -2.02
N GLU A 79 -4.84 23.11 -1.69
CA GLU A 79 -4.53 22.26 -0.54
C GLU A 79 -3.18 21.54 -0.72
N ILE A 80 -2.94 20.94 -1.90
CA ILE A 80 -1.67 20.30 -2.24
C ILE A 80 -0.50 21.29 -2.12
N GLN A 81 -0.65 22.49 -2.68
CA GLN A 81 0.39 23.53 -2.63
C GLN A 81 0.68 23.98 -1.18
N LEU A 82 -0.36 24.14 -0.36
CA LEU A 82 -0.21 24.47 1.05
C LEU A 82 0.54 23.37 1.81
N LEU A 83 0.13 22.11 1.65
CA LEU A 83 0.76 20.97 2.32
C LEU A 83 2.20 20.75 1.83
N ASN A 84 2.47 21.00 0.56
CA ASN A 84 3.82 20.93 0.01
C ASN A 84 4.73 22.01 0.60
N ALA A 85 4.23 23.24 0.77
CA ALA A 85 4.96 24.30 1.47
C ALA A 85 5.24 23.96 2.95
N MET A 86 4.44 23.08 3.55
CA MET A 86 4.66 22.55 4.91
C MET A 86 5.62 21.34 4.96
N GLY A 87 6.17 20.90 3.82
CA GLY A 87 7.15 19.83 3.73
C GLY A 87 6.58 18.44 3.37
N ILE A 88 5.31 18.35 2.96
CA ILE A 88 4.74 17.09 2.44
C ILE A 88 5.05 16.98 0.94
N ASP A 89 5.75 15.94 0.55
CA ASP A 89 6.17 15.69 -0.84
C ASP A 89 5.52 14.46 -1.47
N CYS A 90 4.65 13.76 -0.74
CA CYS A 90 3.93 12.58 -1.24
C CYS A 90 2.41 12.75 -1.10
N PHE A 91 1.67 12.49 -2.17
CA PHE A 91 0.23 12.70 -2.21
C PHE A 91 -0.48 11.51 -2.87
N SER A 92 -1.55 11.02 -2.25
CA SER A 92 -2.54 10.13 -2.87
C SER A 92 -3.78 10.95 -3.19
N ILE A 93 -4.15 11.05 -4.47
CA ILE A 93 -5.20 11.94 -4.95
C ILE A 93 -6.29 11.11 -5.63
N THR A 94 -7.50 11.16 -5.09
CA THR A 94 -8.68 10.53 -5.72
C THR A 94 -9.38 11.53 -6.63
N LEU A 95 -9.57 11.19 -7.92
CA LEU A 95 -10.25 12.05 -8.90
C LEU A 95 -11.70 11.62 -9.10
N HIS A 96 -12.65 12.48 -8.74
CA HIS A 96 -14.09 12.22 -8.85
C HIS A 96 -14.75 12.88 -10.09
N PHE A 97 -13.97 13.26 -11.11
CA PHE A 97 -14.48 13.84 -12.35
C PHE A 97 -13.92 13.13 -13.57
N LYS A 98 -14.73 13.12 -14.63
CA LYS A 98 -14.34 12.59 -15.94
C LYS A 98 -13.84 13.69 -16.88
N ASN A 99 -14.45 14.88 -16.82
CA ASN A 99 -14.22 15.96 -17.79
C ASN A 99 -13.67 17.19 -17.09
N GLU A 100 -12.36 17.26 -16.96
CA GLU A 100 -11.65 18.43 -16.46
C GLU A 100 -10.40 18.68 -17.32
N ASN A 101 -9.83 19.89 -17.21
CA ASN A 101 -8.55 20.19 -17.83
C ASN A 101 -7.40 19.61 -16.98
N TRP A 102 -7.20 18.29 -17.07
CA TRP A 102 -6.17 17.58 -16.31
C TRP A 102 -4.76 18.03 -16.64
N ALA A 103 -4.50 18.45 -17.89
CA ALA A 103 -3.21 19.01 -18.27
C ALA A 103 -2.88 20.28 -17.46
N ALA A 104 -3.82 21.21 -17.31
CA ALA A 104 -3.62 22.39 -16.48
C ALA A 104 -3.48 22.06 -14.99
N PHE A 105 -4.23 21.07 -14.50
CA PHE A 105 -4.13 20.62 -13.11
C PHE A 105 -2.75 20.03 -12.80
N PHE A 106 -2.27 19.10 -13.62
CA PHE A 106 -0.98 18.43 -13.42
C PHE A 106 0.21 19.39 -13.63
N ALA A 107 0.14 20.28 -14.62
CA ALA A 107 1.18 21.30 -14.83
C ALA A 107 1.33 22.27 -13.63
N ALA A 108 0.29 22.43 -12.81
CA ALA A 108 0.30 23.31 -11.65
C ALA A 108 0.74 22.61 -10.34
N LEU A 109 0.94 21.28 -10.36
CA LEU A 109 1.41 20.54 -9.20
C LEU A 109 2.87 20.92 -8.86
N PRO A 110 3.21 20.99 -7.56
CA PRO A 110 4.61 21.15 -7.14
C PRO A 110 5.53 20.07 -7.73
N LYS A 111 6.58 20.49 -8.45
CA LYS A 111 7.49 19.60 -9.21
C LYS A 111 8.28 18.63 -8.33
N ASN A 112 8.56 19.01 -7.09
CA ASN A 112 9.24 18.18 -6.09
C ASN A 112 8.33 17.11 -5.46
N GLY A 113 7.04 17.06 -5.80
CA GLY A 113 6.10 16.09 -5.26
C GLY A 113 6.07 14.77 -6.05
N THR A 114 5.69 13.71 -5.36
CA THR A 114 5.27 12.42 -5.91
C THR A 114 3.77 12.24 -5.70
N TYR A 115 3.06 11.93 -6.77
CA TYR A 115 1.60 11.91 -6.80
C TYR A 115 1.11 10.53 -7.26
N PHE A 116 0.21 9.92 -6.50
CA PHE A 116 -0.51 8.71 -6.87
C PHE A 116 -1.96 9.10 -7.20
N ILE A 117 -2.37 8.92 -8.45
CA ILE A 117 -3.66 9.39 -8.96
C ILE A 117 -4.62 8.21 -9.06
N HIS A 118 -5.71 8.24 -8.30
CA HIS A 118 -6.74 7.20 -8.26
C HIS A 118 -8.00 7.69 -8.97
N PRO A 119 -8.18 7.42 -10.27
CA PRO A 119 -9.37 7.84 -11.02
C PRO A 119 -10.60 7.03 -10.62
N GLN A 120 -11.74 7.71 -10.41
CA GLN A 120 -13.03 7.07 -10.12
C GLN A 120 -13.90 6.83 -11.36
N TYR A 121 -13.38 7.21 -12.52
CA TYR A 121 -13.96 6.97 -13.84
C TYR A 121 -12.86 6.48 -14.78
N ALA A 122 -13.15 5.47 -15.59
CA ALA A 122 -12.19 4.93 -16.54
C ALA A 122 -12.87 4.67 -17.89
N ASP A 123 -12.45 5.41 -18.89
CA ASP A 123 -12.68 5.14 -20.29
C ASP A 123 -11.51 5.69 -21.11
N VAL A 124 -11.44 5.32 -22.39
CA VAL A 124 -10.34 5.69 -23.29
C VAL A 124 -10.17 7.21 -23.38
N ALA A 125 -11.29 7.96 -23.48
CA ALA A 125 -11.23 9.41 -23.59
C ALA A 125 -10.70 10.08 -22.31
N HIS A 126 -11.08 9.57 -21.14
CA HIS A 126 -10.60 10.08 -19.86
C HIS A 126 -9.12 9.74 -19.64
N PHE A 127 -8.73 8.49 -19.89
CA PHE A 127 -7.34 8.05 -19.72
C PHE A 127 -6.41 8.75 -20.70
N SER A 128 -6.83 8.98 -21.95
CA SER A 128 -6.07 9.77 -22.92
C SER A 128 -5.77 11.18 -22.40
N LYS A 129 -6.76 11.88 -21.82
CA LYS A 129 -6.56 13.21 -21.21
C LYS A 129 -5.64 13.16 -19.99
N LEU A 130 -5.75 12.13 -19.15
CA LEU A 130 -4.88 11.94 -18.00
C LEU A 130 -3.44 11.72 -18.45
N SER A 131 -3.20 10.79 -19.36
CA SER A 131 -1.87 10.48 -19.91
C SER A 131 -1.24 11.68 -20.59
N GLU A 132 -1.99 12.44 -21.39
CA GLU A 132 -1.49 13.66 -22.01
C GLU A 132 -1.06 14.70 -20.97
N GLY A 133 -1.88 14.89 -19.92
CA GLY A 133 -1.56 15.83 -18.85
C GLY A 133 -0.36 15.38 -18.00
N ILE A 134 -0.24 14.08 -17.73
CA ILE A 134 0.89 13.48 -17.01
C ILE A 134 2.17 13.65 -17.82
N PHE A 135 2.14 13.35 -19.13
CA PHE A 135 3.30 13.48 -20.02
C PHE A 135 3.84 14.90 -20.12
N LYS A 136 2.95 15.91 -20.03
CA LYS A 136 3.33 17.33 -20.04
C LYS A 136 3.77 17.87 -18.68
N SER A 137 3.57 17.11 -17.61
CA SER A 137 3.94 17.51 -16.27
C SER A 137 5.43 17.26 -16.02
N GLU A 138 6.04 18.13 -15.22
CA GLU A 138 7.40 17.91 -14.70
C GLU A 138 7.41 17.23 -13.32
N ALA A 139 6.23 16.95 -12.76
CA ALA A 139 6.08 16.26 -11.48
C ALA A 139 6.11 14.73 -11.65
N ASN A 140 6.50 14.01 -10.60
CA ASN A 140 6.45 12.55 -10.58
C ASN A 140 5.01 12.08 -10.32
N ILE A 141 4.28 11.71 -11.38
CA ILE A 141 2.86 11.31 -11.30
C ILE A 141 2.71 9.86 -11.73
N ASN A 142 2.12 9.06 -10.84
CA ASN A 142 1.83 7.65 -11.02
C ASN A 142 0.32 7.49 -11.12
N LEU A 143 -0.17 6.91 -12.21
CA LEU A 143 -1.59 6.60 -12.34
C LEU A 143 -1.87 5.26 -11.65
N CYS A 144 -2.96 5.18 -10.89
CA CYS A 144 -3.27 4.03 -10.05
C CYS A 144 -4.67 3.52 -10.38
N CYS A 145 -4.75 2.63 -11.37
CA CYS A 145 -5.96 1.97 -11.81
C CYS A 145 -6.06 0.57 -11.19
N ASP A 146 -7.18 0.34 -10.49
CA ASP A 146 -7.51 -0.95 -9.89
C ASP A 146 -8.95 -1.36 -10.26
N TYR A 147 -9.15 -1.92 -11.44
CA TYR A 147 -10.49 -2.22 -11.96
C TYR A 147 -11.12 -3.45 -11.29
N ILE A 148 -10.33 -4.45 -10.87
CA ILE A 148 -10.82 -5.55 -10.01
C ILE A 148 -11.18 -5.01 -8.63
N GLY A 149 -10.34 -4.15 -8.04
CA GLY A 149 -10.64 -3.52 -6.76
C GLY A 149 -11.90 -2.65 -6.81
N ARG A 150 -12.18 -2.00 -7.95
CA ARG A 150 -13.47 -1.35 -8.20
C ARG A 150 -14.62 -2.35 -8.16
N LEU A 151 -14.55 -3.43 -8.94
CA LEU A 151 -15.61 -4.45 -8.95
C LEU A 151 -15.92 -4.94 -7.53
N LEU A 152 -14.88 -5.24 -6.76
CA LEU A 152 -15.01 -5.73 -5.38
C LEU A 152 -15.60 -4.69 -4.43
N SER A 153 -15.31 -3.40 -4.63
CA SER A 153 -15.76 -2.33 -3.73
C SER A 153 -17.17 -1.81 -4.03
N VAL A 154 -17.56 -1.70 -5.30
CA VAL A 154 -18.85 -1.11 -5.69
C VAL A 154 -19.78 -2.05 -6.44
N GLY A 155 -19.35 -3.29 -6.72
CA GLY A 155 -20.17 -4.32 -7.36
C GLY A 155 -20.32 -4.19 -8.88
N HIS A 156 -19.58 -3.28 -9.53
CA HIS A 156 -19.59 -3.11 -10.97
C HIS A 156 -18.25 -2.59 -11.53
N TRP A 157 -18.01 -2.87 -12.81
CA TRP A 157 -16.89 -2.34 -13.60
C TRP A 157 -17.01 -0.81 -13.79
N PHE A 158 -16.03 -0.16 -14.40
CA PHE A 158 -16.18 1.23 -14.86
C PHE A 158 -17.15 1.30 -16.05
N SER A 159 -16.95 0.45 -17.06
CA SER A 159 -17.89 0.19 -18.15
C SER A 159 -18.38 -1.26 -18.08
N ASN A 160 -17.51 -2.19 -18.43
CA ASN A 160 -17.72 -3.63 -18.35
C ASN A 160 -16.36 -4.34 -18.34
N GLN A 161 -16.34 -5.64 -18.05
CA GLN A 161 -15.08 -6.39 -17.92
C GLN A 161 -14.18 -6.29 -19.15
N SER A 162 -14.77 -6.34 -20.36
CA SER A 162 -14.00 -6.35 -21.61
C SER A 162 -13.37 -5.00 -21.89
N ASP A 163 -14.13 -3.92 -21.76
CA ASP A 163 -13.64 -2.55 -22.01
C ASP A 163 -12.60 -2.14 -20.98
N ASP A 164 -12.85 -2.42 -19.70
CA ASP A 164 -11.93 -2.10 -18.60
C ASP A 164 -10.62 -2.89 -18.74
N LEU A 165 -10.70 -4.16 -19.14
CA LEU A 165 -9.54 -4.98 -19.44
C LEU A 165 -8.75 -4.41 -20.62
N GLN A 166 -9.43 -4.01 -21.69
CA GLN A 166 -8.77 -3.40 -22.85
C GLN A 166 -8.04 -2.12 -22.47
N LEU A 167 -8.63 -1.30 -21.60
CA LEU A 167 -8.00 -0.08 -21.08
C LEU A 167 -6.69 -0.39 -20.34
N ILE A 168 -6.63 -1.45 -19.54
CA ILE A 168 -5.38 -1.87 -18.88
C ILE A 168 -4.32 -2.27 -19.91
N LYS A 169 -4.72 -2.97 -20.97
CA LYS A 169 -3.81 -3.39 -22.04
C LYS A 169 -3.27 -2.20 -22.82
N ASP A 170 -4.13 -1.23 -23.16
CA ASP A 170 -3.74 -0.07 -23.97
C ASP A 170 -2.80 0.89 -23.23
N TYR A 171 -2.87 0.93 -21.90
CA TYR A 171 -2.10 1.86 -21.06
C TYR A 171 -0.99 1.18 -20.21
N HIS A 172 -0.78 -0.13 -20.38
CA HIS A 172 0.32 -0.98 -19.85
C HIS A 172 0.72 -0.76 -18.36
N SER A 173 1.87 -1.30 -17.95
CA SER A 173 2.32 -1.48 -16.55
C SER A 173 2.36 -0.23 -15.67
N ASP A 174 2.39 0.95 -16.28
CA ASP A 174 2.60 2.23 -15.56
C ASP A 174 1.36 2.72 -14.82
N ILE A 175 0.23 2.03 -15.00
CA ILE A 175 -1.05 2.39 -14.37
C ILE A 175 -1.52 1.40 -13.31
N LEU A 176 -0.82 0.28 -13.10
CA LEU A 176 -1.33 -0.80 -12.23
C LEU A 176 -1.19 -0.47 -10.75
N TYR A 177 -2.29 -0.67 -10.02
CA TYR A 177 -2.34 -0.53 -8.57
C TYR A 177 -3.23 -1.62 -7.99
N VAL A 178 -2.83 -2.19 -6.86
CA VAL A 178 -3.64 -3.15 -6.11
C VAL A 178 -3.96 -2.55 -4.75
N ASN A 179 -5.21 -2.16 -4.56
CA ASN A 179 -5.69 -1.66 -3.28
C ASN A 179 -6.03 -2.83 -2.35
N THR A 180 -5.07 -3.31 -1.57
CA THR A 180 -5.32 -4.40 -0.62
C THR A 180 -6.19 -3.99 0.57
N ALA A 181 -6.42 -2.70 0.80
CA ALA A 181 -7.22 -2.23 1.94
C ALA A 181 -8.68 -2.71 1.86
N ILE A 182 -9.22 -2.88 0.65
CA ILE A 182 -10.61 -3.33 0.44
C ILE A 182 -10.89 -4.68 1.10
N TYR A 183 -9.89 -5.59 1.11
CA TYR A 183 -10.05 -6.91 1.68
C TYR A 183 -10.20 -6.84 3.19
N GLN A 184 -9.29 -6.12 3.86
CA GLN A 184 -9.34 -5.94 5.31
C GLN A 184 -10.60 -5.17 5.73
N GLN A 185 -10.97 -4.13 4.99
CA GLN A 185 -12.21 -3.37 5.21
C GLN A 185 -13.47 -4.24 5.04
N SER A 186 -13.36 -5.33 4.29
CA SER A 186 -14.41 -6.33 4.11
C SER A 186 -14.31 -7.51 5.07
N GLY A 187 -13.46 -7.44 6.09
CA GLY A 187 -13.31 -8.46 7.14
C GLY A 187 -12.27 -9.55 6.87
N ALA A 188 -11.42 -9.38 5.86
CA ALA A 188 -10.33 -10.33 5.61
C ALA A 188 -9.26 -10.27 6.72
N SER A 189 -8.72 -11.43 7.09
CA SER A 189 -7.54 -11.56 7.94
C SER A 189 -6.29 -10.98 7.28
N VAL A 190 -5.20 -10.76 8.05
CA VAL A 190 -3.92 -10.31 7.46
C VAL A 190 -3.38 -11.29 6.41
N ILE A 191 -3.60 -12.60 6.63
CA ILE A 191 -3.19 -13.66 5.70
C ILE A 191 -4.00 -13.56 4.41
N GLN A 192 -5.32 -13.39 4.52
CA GLN A 192 -6.21 -13.22 3.38
C GLN A 192 -5.92 -11.93 2.61
N GLN A 193 -5.72 -10.80 3.29
CA GLN A 193 -5.37 -9.53 2.65
C GLN A 193 -4.10 -9.66 1.80
N LEU A 194 -3.05 -10.31 2.33
CA LEU A 194 -1.82 -10.58 1.59
C LEU A 194 -2.05 -11.54 0.42
N ALA A 195 -2.73 -12.67 0.65
CA ALA A 195 -2.98 -13.67 -0.37
C ALA A 195 -3.82 -13.11 -1.53
N TYR A 196 -4.92 -12.42 -1.24
CA TYR A 196 -5.80 -11.82 -2.24
C TYR A 196 -5.11 -10.68 -2.98
N GLY A 197 -4.37 -9.82 -2.26
CA GLY A 197 -3.58 -8.75 -2.88
C GLY A 197 -2.53 -9.29 -3.86
N LEU A 198 -1.76 -10.30 -3.46
CA LEU A 198 -0.76 -10.93 -4.33
C LEU A 198 -1.42 -11.66 -5.51
N SER A 199 -2.52 -12.37 -5.29
CA SER A 199 -3.25 -13.06 -6.35
C SER A 199 -3.81 -12.08 -7.39
N GLN A 200 -4.30 -10.92 -6.95
CA GLN A 200 -4.78 -9.87 -7.83
C GLN A 200 -3.62 -9.24 -8.63
N ALA A 201 -2.47 -9.00 -7.98
CA ALA A 201 -1.27 -8.51 -8.67
C ALA A 201 -0.80 -9.50 -9.75
N VAL A 202 -0.75 -10.80 -9.46
CA VAL A 202 -0.40 -11.84 -10.44
C VAL A 202 -1.40 -11.84 -11.60
N THR A 203 -2.69 -11.70 -11.31
CA THR A 203 -3.73 -11.61 -12.36
C THR A 203 -3.45 -10.44 -13.32
N TYR A 204 -3.07 -9.27 -12.80
CA TYR A 204 -2.71 -8.13 -13.63
C TYR A 204 -1.44 -8.36 -14.45
N LEU A 205 -0.42 -9.01 -13.89
CA LEU A 205 0.80 -9.37 -14.62
C LEU A 205 0.50 -10.33 -15.77
N GLU A 206 -0.31 -11.37 -15.55
CA GLU A 206 -0.71 -12.31 -16.60
C GLU A 206 -1.53 -11.65 -17.72
N ILE A 207 -2.34 -10.65 -17.38
CA ILE A 207 -3.11 -9.87 -18.36
C ILE A 207 -2.18 -9.09 -19.28
N ILE A 208 -1.15 -8.46 -18.72
CA ILE A 208 -0.17 -7.70 -19.48
C ILE A 208 0.65 -8.65 -20.37
N GLU A 209 1.14 -9.76 -19.82
CA GLU A 209 1.97 -10.73 -20.57
C GLU A 209 1.21 -11.31 -21.78
N LYS A 210 -0.08 -11.62 -21.64
CA LYS A 210 -0.91 -12.15 -22.76
C LYS A 210 -1.27 -11.11 -23.82
N SER A 211 -0.87 -9.85 -23.63
CA SER A 211 -1.20 -8.74 -24.53
C SER A 211 0.01 -8.30 -25.37
N GLU A 212 1.20 -8.83 -25.08
CA GLU A 212 2.39 -8.79 -25.95
C GLU A 212 2.36 -9.94 -26.98
#